data_AF-A0A8T9T084-F1
#
_entry.id   AF-A0A8T9T084-F1
#
_cell.length_a   1.000
_cell.length_b   1.000
_cell.length_c   1.000
_cell.angle_alpha   90.00
_cell.angle_beta   90.00
_cell.angle_gamma   90.00
#
_symmetry.space_group_name_H-M   'P 1'
#
loop_
_entity.id
_entity.type
_entity.pdbx_description
1 polymer ?
#
loop_
_entity_poly.entity_id
_entity_poly.type
_entity_poly.pdbx_seq_one_letter_code
_entity_poly.pdbx_strand_id
1 'polypeptide(L)' 'MSNDLTKNCTSQEQLEKIIKGQERKFRWRDDWPTMEKALTEAGSAAILKHNRSKKTDSILPE' A
#
# COMPACT_ATOMS: atom_id res chain seq x y z
N MET A 1 -3.43 11.79 -6.37
CA MET A 1 -4.46 11.23 -5.46
C MET A 1 -4.12 9.83 -4.92
N SER A 2 -3.28 9.02 -5.57
CA SER A 2 -2.91 7.68 -5.07
C SER A 2 -2.03 7.68 -3.81
N ASN A 3 -1.34 8.79 -3.54
CA ASN A 3 -0.36 8.89 -2.45
C ASN A 3 -0.99 8.95 -1.05
N ASP A 4 -2.23 9.43 -0.92
CA ASP A 4 -2.92 9.47 0.38
C ASP A 4 -3.47 8.11 0.81
N LEU A 5 -3.89 7.28 -0.16
CA LEU A 5 -4.44 5.95 0.12
C LEU A 5 -3.37 5.00 0.65
N THR A 6 -2.16 5.04 0.10
CA THR A 6 -1.05 4.18 0.51
C THR A 6 -0.21 4.75 1.66
N LYS A 7 -0.44 6.01 2.06
CA LYS A 7 0.30 6.69 3.15
C LYS A 7 0.26 5.94 4.49
N ASN A 8 -0.85 5.29 4.79
CA ASN A 8 -1.06 4.49 6.00
C ASN A 8 -1.10 2.98 5.70
N CYS A 9 -0.63 2.55 4.54
CA CYS A 9 -0.62 1.14 4.19
C CYS A 9 0.54 0.45 4.91
N THR A 10 0.23 -0.23 6.02
CA THR A 10 1.22 -0.89 6.89
C THR A 10 1.22 -2.40 6.76
N SER A 11 0.16 -2.98 6.20
CA SER A 11 -0.03 -4.43 6.01
C SER A 11 -0.55 -4.76 4.61
N GLN A 12 -0.24 -5.96 4.11
CA GLN A 12 -0.76 -6.46 2.83
C GLN A 12 -2.29 -6.46 2.78
N GLU A 13 -2.97 -6.80 3.87
CA GLU A 13 -4.43 -6.73 3.95
C GLU A 13 -5.00 -5.33 3.68
N GLN A 14 -4.30 -4.27 4.12
CA GLN A 14 -4.73 -2.91 3.83
C GLN A 14 -4.50 -2.55 2.37
N LEU A 15 -3.38 -3.00 1.79
CA LEU A 15 -3.09 -2.83 0.38
C LEU A 15 -4.17 -3.47 -0.49
N GLU A 16 -4.54 -4.72 -0.21
CA GLU A 16 -5.57 -5.44 -0.95
C GLU A 16 -6.96 -4.78 -0.81
N LYS A 17 -7.30 -4.26 0.38
CA LYS A 17 -8.54 -3.50 0.57
C LYS A 17 -8.57 -2.21 -0.25
N ILE A 18 -7.43 -1.50 -0.33
CA ILE A 18 -7.29 -0.30 -1.16
C ILE A 18 -7.44 -0.67 -2.63
N ILE A 19 -6.71 -1.70 -3.11
CA ILE A 19 -6.75 -2.16 -4.50
C ILE A 19 -8.18 -2.58 -4.86
N LYS A 20 -8.84 -3.44 -4.09
CA LYS A 20 -10.24 -3.84 -4.34
C LYS A 20 -11.23 -2.68 -4.29
N GLY A 21 -11.00 -1.70 -3.40
CA GLY A 21 -11.82 -0.50 -3.31
C GLY A 21 -11.68 0.41 -4.53
N GLN A 22 -10.45 0.53 -5.05
CA GLN A 22 -10.18 1.25 -6.30
C GLN A 22 -10.68 0.45 -7.50
N GLU A 23 -10.51 -0.87 -7.53
CA GLU A 23 -11.04 -1.76 -8.57
C GLU A 23 -12.53 -1.54 -8.72
N ARG A 24 -13.35 -1.66 -7.66
CA ARG A 24 -14.79 -1.42 -7.78
C ARG A 24 -15.16 -0.04 -8.37
N LYS A 25 -14.34 0.98 -8.12
CA LYS A 25 -14.56 2.35 -8.63
C LYS A 25 -14.02 2.57 -10.05
N PHE A 26 -12.95 1.89 -10.42
CA PHE A 26 -12.20 2.11 -11.65
C PHE A 26 -12.17 0.88 -12.58
N ARG A 27 -12.88 -0.20 -12.26
CA ARG A 27 -12.96 -1.45 -13.03
C ARG A 27 -13.39 -1.23 -14.47
N TRP A 28 -14.20 -0.19 -14.70
CA TRP A 28 -14.68 0.18 -16.02
C TRP A 28 -13.64 0.95 -16.85
N ARG A 29 -12.47 1.30 -16.27
CA ARG A 29 -11.37 1.92 -17.01
C ARG A 29 -10.42 0.85 -17.53
N ASP A 30 -10.03 0.99 -18.80
CA ASP A 30 -9.00 0.16 -19.45
C ASP A 30 -7.62 0.31 -18.78
N ASP A 31 -7.32 1.47 -18.19
CA ASP A 31 -6.06 1.74 -17.50
C ASP A 31 -5.97 1.14 -16.07
N TRP A 32 -6.99 0.40 -15.62
CA TRP A 32 -6.99 -0.23 -14.30
C TRP A 32 -5.74 -1.08 -14.00
N PRO A 33 -5.31 -2.02 -14.85
CA PRO A 33 -4.09 -2.81 -14.61
C PRO A 33 -2.84 -1.95 -14.37
N THR A 34 -2.72 -0.81 -15.04
CA THR A 34 -1.61 0.14 -14.83
C THR A 34 -1.69 0.80 -13.46
N MET A 35 -2.90 1.18 -13.03
CA MET A 35 -3.11 1.78 -11.71
C MET A 35 -2.97 0.76 -10.57
N GLU A 36 -3.45 -0.46 -10.75
CA GLU A 36 -3.28 -1.56 -9.79
C GLU A 36 -1.80 -1.83 -9.53
N LYS A 37 -1.00 -1.88 -10.59
CA LYS A 37 0.44 -2.08 -10.47
C LYS A 37 1.10 -0.94 -9.70
N ALA A 38 0.75 0.31 -10.02
CA ALA A 38 1.27 1.49 -9.30
C ALA A 38 0.85 1.49 -7.82
N LEU A 39 -0.38 1.10 -7.49
CA LEU A 39 -0.87 0.96 -6.12
C LEU A 39 -0.13 -0.15 -5.38
N THR A 40 0.08 -1.30 -6.03
CA THR A 40 0.80 -2.43 -5.47
C THR A 40 2.24 -2.06 -5.16
N GLU A 41 2.95 -1.43 -6.10
CA GLU A 41 4.32 -0.97 -5.89
C GLU A 41 4.42 0.07 -4.75
N ALA A 42 3.54 1.08 -4.77
CA ALA A 42 3.51 2.11 -3.73
C ALA A 42 3.15 1.54 -2.34
N GLY A 43 2.20 0.61 -2.29
CA GLY A 43 1.77 -0.07 -1.07
C GLY A 43 2.84 -1.00 -0.50
N SER A 44 3.48 -1.81 -1.34
CA SER A 44 4.61 -2.66 -0.94
C SER A 44 5.78 -1.82 -0.42
N ALA A 45 6.09 -0.69 -1.07
CA ALA A 45 7.12 0.23 -0.60
C ALA A 45 6.75 0.86 0.76
N ALA A 46 5.48 1.22 0.97
CA ALA A 46 4.99 1.74 2.26
C ALA A 46 5.07 0.68 3.37
N ILE A 47 4.67 -0.57 3.10
CA ILE A 47 4.76 -1.69 4.04
C ILE A 47 6.22 -1.96 4.41
N LEU A 48 7.13 -1.97 3.43
CA LEU A 48 8.57 -2.13 3.65
C LEU A 48 9.14 -1.01 4.51
N LYS A 49 8.75 0.24 4.24
CA LYS A 49 9.16 1.40 5.03
C LYS A 49 8.64 1.31 6.46
N HIS A 50 7.37 0.95 6.65
CA HIS A 50 6.78 0.76 7.96
C HIS A 50 7.46 -0.38 8.74
N ASN A 51 7.73 -1.52 8.08
CA ASN A 51 8.47 -2.63 8.68
C ASN A 51 9.88 -2.23 9.10
N ARG A 52 10.62 -1.47 8.27
CA ARG A 52 11.95 -0.96 8.63
C ARG A 52 11.89 0.00 9.83
N SER A 53 10.90 0.89 9.88
CA SER A 53 10.71 1.80 11.01
C SER A 53 10.33 1.06 12.30
N LYS A 54 9.43 0.05 12.23
CA LYS A 54 9.08 -0.81 13.37
C LYS A 54 10.25 -1.66 13.87
N LYS A 55 11.09 -2.18 12.96
CA LYS A 55 12.29 -2.93 13.34
C LYS A 55 13.32 -2.07 14.08
N THR A 56 13.35 -0.77 13.85
CA THR A 56 14.21 0.16 14.60
C THR A 56 13.67 0.41 16.02
N ASP A 57 12.36 0.35 16.22
CA ASP A 57 11.72 0.53 17.54
C ASP A 57 11.82 -0.71 18.43
N SER A 58 11.99 -1.90 17.84
CA SER A 58 12.12 -3.17 18.58
C SER A 58 13.57 -3.61 18.86
N ILE A 59 14.56 -2.74 18.65
CA ILE A 59 15.97 -2.99 19.02
C ILE A 59 16.43 -1.90 20.00
N LEU A 60 15.76 -1.83 21.15
CA LEU A 60 16.40 -1.44 22.41
C LEU A 60 15.98 -2.46 23.48
N PRO A 61 16.73 -3.55 23.66
CA PRO A 61 16.96 -4.08 24.99
C PRO A 61 17.94 -3.17 25.74
N GLU A 62 17.67 -3.03 27.04
CA GLU A 62 18.35 -2.24 28.10
C GLU A 62 19.84 -1.91 27.95
#